data_AF-A0A819BTN3-F1
#
_entry.id   AF-A0A819BTN3-F1
#
_cell.length_a   1.000
_cell.length_b   1.000
_cell.length_c   1.000
_cell.angle_alpha   90.00
_cell.angle_beta   90.00
_cell.angle_gamma   90.00
#
_symmetry.space_group_name_H-M   'P 1'
#
loop_
_entity.id
_entity.type
_entity.pdbx_description
1 polymer ?
#
loop_
_entity_poly.entity_id
_entity_poly.type
_entity_poly.pdbx_seq_one_letter_code
_entity_poly.pdbx_strand_id
1 'polypeptide(L)'
;MPTLYYTLDNAVFRNFLFYAVASILKMMIMSPLTSRQRFEKNAFANPEDIPLDERKTIQTTTADPDVERIRRNHLNDIENIVPFVLIGFCYIACNPNATLALWHFRIFFFSRLFHTFAYQIPIRQPSRALAFLVGFVVTVSMTAQILFQVY
;
A
#
# COMPACT_ATOMS: atom_id res chain seq x y z
N MET A 1 -15.32 -24.46 -23.11
CA MET A 1 -14.89 -24.42 -21.69
C MET A 1 -15.20 -23.03 -21.15
N PRO A 2 -15.84 -22.87 -19.99
CA PRO A 2 -15.99 -21.54 -19.39
C PRO A 2 -14.60 -20.96 -19.11
N THR A 3 -14.38 -19.70 -19.49
CA THR A 3 -13.15 -18.97 -19.15
C THR A 3 -13.09 -18.81 -17.64
N LEU A 4 -12.23 -19.61 -16.98
CA LEU A 4 -11.98 -19.44 -15.55
C LEU A 4 -11.08 -18.20 -15.38
N TYR A 5 -11.64 -17.09 -14.92
CA TYR A 5 -10.87 -15.85 -14.76
C TYR A 5 -9.89 -15.92 -13.59
N TYR A 6 -10.29 -16.59 -12.50
CA TYR A 6 -9.52 -16.72 -11.27
C TYR A 6 -8.79 -18.07 -11.18
N THR A 7 -7.94 -18.35 -12.17
CA THR A 7 -7.02 -19.49 -12.18
C THR A 7 -5.59 -19.02 -12.43
N LEU A 8 -4.61 -19.75 -11.90
CA LEU A 8 -3.19 -19.50 -12.16
C LEU A 8 -2.78 -19.72 -13.62
N ASP A 9 -3.61 -20.42 -14.42
CA ASP A 9 -3.42 -20.54 -15.86
C ASP A 9 -3.69 -19.22 -16.60
N ASN A 10 -4.53 -18.35 -16.02
CA ASN A 10 -4.76 -17.02 -16.56
C ASN A 10 -3.57 -16.13 -16.20
N ALA A 11 -2.79 -15.77 -17.20
CA ALA A 11 -1.62 -14.91 -17.04
C ALA A 11 -1.95 -13.57 -16.35
N VAL A 12 -3.13 -13.00 -16.60
CA VAL A 12 -3.56 -11.73 -15.97
C VAL A 12 -3.75 -11.92 -14.46
N PHE A 13 -4.47 -12.97 -14.06
CA PHE A 13 -4.71 -13.28 -12.65
C PHE A 13 -3.41 -13.62 -11.92
N ARG A 14 -2.53 -14.43 -12.52
CA ARG A 14 -1.24 -14.77 -11.93
C ARG A 14 -0.37 -13.53 -11.71
N ASN A 15 -0.30 -12.63 -12.71
CA ASN A 15 0.46 -11.39 -12.59
C ASN A 15 -0.15 -10.46 -11.53
N PHE A 16 -1.47 -10.29 -11.54
CA PHE A 16 -2.16 -9.52 -10.51
C PHE A 16 -1.86 -10.03 -9.11
N LEU A 17 -1.99 -11.35 -8.90
CA LEU A 17 -1.80 -11.98 -7.60
C LEU A 17 -0.39 -11.72 -7.07
N PHE A 18 0.63 -11.81 -7.92
CA PHE A 18 2.00 -11.47 -7.54
C PHE A 18 2.14 -10.02 -7.05
N TYR A 19 1.68 -9.03 -7.84
CA TYR A 19 1.81 -7.61 -7.47
C TYR A 19 0.89 -7.20 -6.32
N ALA A 20 -0.30 -7.79 -6.21
CA ALA A 20 -1.23 -7.57 -5.11
C ALA A 20 -0.64 -8.10 -3.80
N VAL A 21 -0.19 -9.36 -3.76
CA VAL A 21 0.44 -9.96 -2.58
C VAL A 21 1.72 -9.23 -2.21
N ALA A 22 2.54 -8.84 -3.19
CA ALA A 22 3.74 -8.04 -2.91
C ALA A 22 3.41 -6.67 -2.30
N SER A 23 2.35 -6.00 -2.79
CA SER A 23 1.86 -4.73 -2.22
C SER A 23 1.35 -4.91 -0.79
N ILE A 24 0.56 -5.96 -0.54
CA ILE A 24 0.05 -6.31 0.80
C ILE A 24 1.20 -6.63 1.74
N LEU A 25 2.16 -7.45 1.31
CA LEU A 25 3.34 -7.79 2.12
C LEU A 25 4.11 -6.53 2.51
N LYS A 26 4.31 -5.62 1.57
CA LYS A 26 4.92 -4.31 1.84
C LYS A 26 4.14 -3.52 2.89
N MET A 27 2.80 -3.51 2.80
CA MET A 27 1.95 -2.85 3.79
C MET A 27 2.08 -3.52 5.17
N MET A 28 2.10 -4.85 5.22
CA MET A 28 2.32 -5.60 6.46
C MET A 28 3.65 -5.27 7.12
N ILE A 29 4.72 -5.05 6.35
CA ILE A 29 6.04 -4.64 6.85
C ILE A 29 6.01 -3.25 7.51
N MET A 30 5.09 -2.36 7.15
CA MET A 30 4.98 -1.02 7.76
C MET A 30 4.55 -1.07 9.23
N SER A 31 3.77 -2.08 9.63
CA SER A 31 3.34 -2.30 11.01
C SER A 31 4.52 -2.56 11.99
N PRO A 32 5.37 -3.60 11.80
CA PRO A 32 6.51 -3.84 12.68
C PRO A 32 7.57 -2.72 12.59
N LEU A 33 7.70 -2.02 11.46
CA LEU A 33 8.56 -0.83 11.37
C LEU A 33 8.07 0.29 12.29
N THR A 34 6.76 0.51 12.40
CA THR A 34 6.19 1.49 13.33
C THR A 34 6.46 1.07 14.77
N SER A 35 6.25 -0.21 15.10
CA SER A 35 6.54 -0.72 16.45
C SER A 35 8.01 -0.56 16.80
N ARG A 36 8.93 -0.95 15.91
CA ARG A 36 10.37 -0.76 16.10
C ARG A 36 10.74 0.70 16.36
N GLN A 37 10.18 1.63 15.58
CA GLN A 37 10.43 3.06 15.78
C GLN A 37 9.92 3.55 17.13
N ARG A 38 8.78 3.05 17.61
CA ARG A 38 8.25 3.38 18.94
C ARG A 38 9.19 2.94 20.06
N PHE A 39 9.73 1.71 19.96
CA PHE A 39 10.71 1.21 20.92
C PHE A 39 12.03 2.00 20.85
N GLU A 40 12.52 2.33 19.66
CA GLU A 40 13.76 3.09 19.49
C GLU A 40 13.66 4.53 20.03
N LYS A 41 12.48 5.15 19.90
CA LYS A 41 12.23 6.53 20.34
C LYS A 41 11.60 6.64 21.73
N ASN A 42 11.34 5.52 22.40
CA ASN A 42 10.58 5.46 23.65
C ASN A 42 9.22 6.21 23.57
N ALA A 43 8.61 6.19 22.37
CA ALA A 43 7.40 6.93 22.04
C ALA A 43 6.20 5.98 22.00
N PHE A 44 5.75 5.58 23.19
CA PHE A 44 4.61 4.66 23.37
C PHE A 44 3.29 5.43 23.34
N ALA A 45 2.30 4.88 22.64
CA ALA A 45 0.97 5.47 22.58
C ALA A 45 0.19 5.23 23.89
N ASN A 46 0.34 4.02 24.43
CA ASN A 46 -0.38 3.60 25.62
C ASN A 46 0.58 3.37 26.80
N PRO A 47 0.14 3.62 28.04
CA PRO A 47 1.00 3.51 29.22
C PRO A 47 1.36 2.05 29.57
N GLU A 48 0.54 1.08 29.16
CA GLU A 48 0.81 -0.35 29.38
C GLU A 48 2.01 -0.86 28.60
N ASP A 49 2.29 -0.28 27.43
CA ASP A 49 3.40 -0.66 26.53
C ASP A 49 4.76 -0.20 27.08
N ILE A 50 4.77 0.73 28.03
CA ILE A 50 5.99 1.23 28.66
C ILE A 50 6.52 0.14 29.61
N PRO A 51 7.80 -0.27 29.45
CA PRO A 51 8.46 -1.19 30.38
C PRO A 51 8.30 -0.73 31.82
N LEU A 52 7.98 -1.65 32.74
CA LEU A 52 7.67 -1.34 34.14
C LEU A 52 8.77 -0.50 34.81
N ASP A 53 10.03 -0.75 34.46
CA ASP A 53 11.20 -0.07 35.01
C ASP A 53 11.32 1.39 34.53
N GLU A 54 10.73 1.74 33.39
CA GLU A 54 10.88 3.04 32.74
C GLU A 54 9.63 3.93 32.84
N ARG A 55 8.53 3.41 33.41
CA ARG A 55 7.24 4.13 33.60
C ARG A 55 7.34 5.42 34.42
N LYS A 56 8.41 5.60 35.20
CA LYS A 56 8.65 6.84 35.96
C LYS A 56 9.32 7.94 35.14
N THR A 57 9.93 7.59 34.00
CA THR A 57 10.78 8.48 33.20
C THR A 57 10.16 8.79 31.84
N ILE A 58 9.47 7.81 31.25
CA ILE A 58 8.85 7.95 29.92
C ILE A 58 7.39 8.36 30.08
N GLN A 59 7.00 9.45 29.44
CA GLN A 59 5.60 9.84 29.28
C GLN A 59 5.04 9.29 27.97
N THR A 60 3.79 8.84 27.98
CA THR A 60 3.10 8.42 26.75
C THR A 60 3.06 9.59 25.77
N THR A 61 3.48 9.33 24.55
CA THR A 61 3.54 10.36 23.49
C THR A 61 3.14 9.73 22.18
N THR A 62 2.03 10.23 21.62
CA THR A 62 1.58 9.92 20.26
C THR A 62 2.15 10.90 19.23
N ALA A 63 2.80 11.97 19.66
CA ALA A 63 3.23 13.09 18.81
C ALA A 63 4.67 12.97 18.27
N ASP A 64 5.36 11.84 18.45
CA ASP A 64 6.72 11.70 17.90
C ASP A 64 6.68 11.80 16.35
N PRO A 65 7.42 12.76 15.76
CA PRO A 65 7.32 13.05 14.34
C PRO A 65 7.81 11.90 13.45
N ASP A 66 8.76 11.08 13.92
CA ASP A 66 9.29 9.95 13.17
C ASP A 66 8.31 8.77 13.17
N VAL A 67 7.70 8.47 14.32
CA VAL A 67 6.64 7.46 14.45
C VAL A 67 5.41 7.84 13.62
N GLU A 68 4.94 9.08 13.73
CA GLU A 68 3.79 9.57 12.97
C GLU A 68 4.06 9.55 11.46
N ARG A 69 5.32 9.75 11.04
CA ARG A 69 5.71 9.65 9.64
C ARG A 69 5.51 8.24 9.08
N ILE A 70 5.94 7.20 9.81
CA ILE A 70 5.71 5.80 9.38
C ILE A 70 4.21 5.49 9.38
N ARG A 71 3.48 5.92 10.41
CA ARG A 71 2.03 5.71 10.54
C ARG A 71 1.25 6.34 9.39
N ARG A 72 1.57 7.57 8.98
CA ARG A 72 0.90 8.23 7.85
C ARG A 72 1.20 7.53 6.51
N ASN A 73 2.40 7.01 6.34
CA ASN A 73 2.75 6.22 5.16
C ASN A 73 1.95 4.91 5.13
N HIS A 74 1.83 4.22 6.28
CA HIS A 74 1.01 3.02 6.42
C HIS A 74 -0.48 3.31 6.15
N LEU A 75 -1.03 4.39 6.68
CA LEU A 75 -2.41 4.79 6.41
C LEU A 75 -2.63 5.03 4.91
N ASN A 76 -1.70 5.73 4.26
CA ASN A 76 -1.77 5.95 2.82
C ASN A 76 -1.66 4.65 2.01
N ASP A 77 -0.90 3.65 2.49
CA ASP A 77 -0.92 2.33 1.87
C ASP A 77 -2.29 1.66 1.99
N ILE A 78 -2.92 1.71 3.15
CA ILE A 78 -4.25 1.15 3.36
C ILE A 78 -5.25 1.81 2.41
N GLU A 79 -5.24 3.14 2.32
CA GLU A 79 -6.12 3.92 1.45
C GLU A 79 -5.95 3.64 -0.05
N ASN A 80 -4.80 3.10 -0.49
CA ASN A 80 -4.51 2.88 -1.91
C ASN A 80 -4.46 1.40 -2.31
N ILE A 81 -3.81 0.57 -1.50
CA ILE A 81 -3.62 -0.86 -1.77
C ILE A 81 -4.94 -1.61 -1.60
N VAL A 82 -5.76 -1.27 -0.60
CA VAL A 82 -7.06 -1.94 -0.42
C VAL A 82 -7.98 -1.70 -1.62
N PRO A 83 -8.21 -0.46 -2.10
CA PRO A 83 -8.97 -0.25 -3.33
C PRO A 83 -8.33 -0.91 -4.55
N PHE A 84 -7.01 -0.85 -4.72
CA PHE A 84 -6.32 -1.49 -5.85
C PHE A 84 -6.57 -3.00 -5.90
N VAL A 85 -6.49 -3.68 -4.76
CA VAL A 85 -6.73 -5.13 -4.70
C VAL A 85 -8.19 -5.43 -5.06
N LEU A 86 -9.15 -4.73 -4.47
CA LEU A 86 -10.57 -4.94 -4.75
C LEU A 86 -10.93 -4.66 -6.22
N ILE A 87 -10.50 -3.51 -6.74
CA ILE A 87 -10.71 -3.12 -8.14
C ILE A 87 -9.99 -4.07 -9.09
N GLY A 88 -8.77 -4.52 -8.76
CA GLY A 88 -8.02 -5.48 -9.56
C GLY A 88 -8.74 -6.82 -9.70
N PHE A 89 -9.37 -7.31 -8.63
CA PHE A 89 -10.21 -8.52 -8.69
C PHE A 89 -11.40 -8.34 -9.64
N CYS A 90 -12.09 -7.20 -9.59
CA CYS A 90 -13.17 -6.87 -10.52
C CYS A 90 -12.65 -6.72 -11.96
N TYR A 91 -11.51 -6.07 -12.14
CA TYR A 91 -10.90 -5.82 -13.45
C TYR A 91 -10.52 -7.11 -14.16
N ILE A 92 -10.15 -8.18 -13.44
CA ILE A 92 -9.84 -9.48 -14.05
C ILE A 92 -11.10 -10.17 -14.60
N ALA A 93 -12.25 -10.00 -13.95
CA ALA A 93 -13.52 -10.53 -14.43
C ALA A 93 -13.96 -9.90 -15.76
N CYS A 94 -13.50 -8.68 -16.03
CA CYS A 94 -13.73 -7.94 -17.27
C CYS A 94 -12.91 -8.46 -18.48
N ASN A 95 -12.07 -9.49 -18.31
CA ASN A 95 -11.20 -10.02 -19.35
C ASN A 95 -10.37 -8.95 -20.11
N PRO A 96 -9.57 -8.14 -19.40
CA PRO A 96 -8.87 -7.02 -19.99
C PRO A 96 -7.71 -7.50 -20.85
N ASN A 97 -7.20 -6.59 -21.69
CA ASN A 97 -5.97 -6.87 -22.43
C ASN A 97 -4.81 -7.19 -21.45
N ALA A 98 -4.18 -8.35 -21.61
CA ALA A 98 -3.17 -8.85 -20.69
C ALA A 98 -1.95 -7.94 -20.55
N THR A 99 -1.52 -7.31 -21.64
CA THR A 99 -0.38 -6.38 -21.63
C THR A 99 -0.72 -5.11 -20.87
N LEU A 100 -1.90 -4.54 -21.12
CA LEU A 100 -2.36 -3.35 -20.41
C LEU A 100 -2.52 -3.65 -18.92
N ALA A 101 -3.18 -4.75 -18.56
CA ALA A 101 -3.36 -5.15 -17.16
C ALA A 101 -2.02 -5.32 -16.43
N LEU A 102 -1.05 -5.98 -17.06
CA LEU A 102 0.29 -6.14 -16.49
C LEU A 102 0.96 -4.78 -16.21
N TRP A 103 0.85 -3.82 -17.13
CA TRP A 103 1.39 -2.49 -16.92
C TRP A 103 0.69 -1.73 -15.80
N HIS A 104 -0.64 -1.83 -15.67
CA HIS A 104 -1.36 -1.25 -14.54
C HIS A 104 -0.81 -1.79 -13.21
N PHE A 105 -0.69 -3.11 -13.08
CA PHE A 105 -0.20 -3.73 -11.83
C PHE A 105 1.25 -3.34 -11.50
N ARG A 106 2.12 -3.30 -12.52
CA ARG A 106 3.52 -2.87 -12.37
C ARG A 106 3.62 -1.42 -11.93
N ILE A 107 2.96 -0.51 -12.66
CA ILE A 107 3.02 0.92 -12.39
C ILE A 107 2.50 1.21 -10.98
N PHE A 108 1.39 0.59 -10.59
CA PHE A 108 0.87 0.72 -9.23
C PHE A 108 1.89 0.26 -8.19
N PHE A 109 2.40 -0.97 -8.30
CA PHE A 109 3.34 -1.52 -7.32
C PHE A 109 4.62 -0.67 -7.17
N PHE A 110 5.26 -0.31 -8.29
CA PHE A 110 6.48 0.50 -8.25
C PHE A 110 6.22 1.94 -7.79
N SER A 111 5.09 2.53 -8.15
CA SER A 111 4.64 3.83 -7.61
C SER A 111 4.53 3.76 -6.08
N ARG A 112 3.91 2.70 -5.53
CA ARG A 112 3.77 2.53 -4.08
C ARG A 112 5.10 2.32 -3.38
N LEU A 113 5.99 1.51 -3.96
CA LEU A 113 7.35 1.35 -3.44
C LEU A 113 8.07 2.70 -3.39
N PHE A 114 8.10 3.43 -4.51
CA PHE A 114 8.75 4.72 -4.58
C PHE A 114 8.11 5.76 -3.63
N HIS A 115 6.78 5.81 -3.53
CA HIS A 115 6.08 6.66 -2.57
C HIS A 115 6.56 6.39 -1.14
N THR A 116 6.76 5.13 -0.78
CA THR A 116 7.23 4.72 0.54
C THR A 116 8.63 5.20 0.82
N PHE A 117 9.56 4.98 -0.12
CA PHE A 117 10.92 5.46 -0.01
C PHE A 117 10.98 6.99 0.06
N ALA A 118 10.21 7.68 -0.79
CA ALA A 118 10.11 9.14 -0.78
C ALA A 118 9.43 9.69 0.49
N TYR A 119 8.64 8.87 1.18
CA TYR A 119 8.04 9.24 2.46
C TYR A 119 9.07 9.14 3.59
N GLN A 120 9.87 8.07 3.64
CA GLN A 120 10.78 7.82 4.76
C GLN A 120 12.09 8.60 4.61
N ILE A 121 12.60 8.70 3.38
CA ILE A 121 13.72 9.58 3.05
C ILE A 121 13.14 10.98 2.86
N PRO A 122 13.70 12.04 3.46
CA PRO A 122 13.22 13.41 3.29
C PRO A 122 13.53 13.96 1.88
N ILE A 123 13.01 13.30 0.84
CA ILE A 123 13.08 13.79 -0.54
C ILE A 123 12.17 15.02 -0.63
N ARG A 124 12.70 16.08 -1.22
CA ARG A 124 11.96 17.33 -1.45
C ARG A 124 10.67 17.02 -2.22
N GLN A 125 9.57 17.67 -1.82
CA GLN A 125 8.38 17.73 -2.66
C GLN A 125 8.79 18.24 -4.06
N PRO A 126 8.22 17.72 -5.17
CA PRO A 126 6.91 17.08 -5.30
C PRO A 126 6.95 15.54 -5.46
N SER A 127 8.09 14.89 -5.21
CA SER A 127 8.30 13.45 -5.47
C SER A 127 7.19 12.55 -4.91
N ARG A 128 6.78 12.76 -3.65
CA ARG A 128 5.71 12.01 -2.98
C ARG A 128 4.34 12.20 -3.67
N ALA A 129 3.99 13.44 -3.98
CA ALA A 129 2.70 13.75 -4.59
C ALA A 129 2.59 13.16 -6.00
N LEU A 130 3.67 13.24 -6.78
CA LEU A 130 3.74 12.62 -8.10
C LEU A 130 3.64 11.10 -8.02
N ALA A 131 4.35 10.48 -7.08
CA ALA A 131 4.28 9.03 -6.85
C ALA A 131 2.85 8.60 -6.52
N PHE A 132 2.20 9.29 -5.58
CA PHE A 132 0.81 9.05 -5.21
C PHE A 132 -0.12 9.19 -6.42
N LEU A 133 0.00 10.28 -7.18
CA LEU A 133 -0.84 10.55 -8.33
C LEU A 133 -0.75 9.45 -9.39
N VAL A 134 0.47 8.96 -9.67
CA VAL A 134 0.68 7.86 -10.63
C VAL A 134 -0.07 6.61 -10.20
N GLY A 135 0.03 6.21 -8.92
CA GLY A 135 -0.69 5.05 -8.41
C GLY A 135 -2.21 5.24 -8.42
N PHE A 136 -2.67 6.45 -8.07
CA PHE A 136 -4.08 6.80 -8.06
C PHE A 136 -4.70 6.75 -9.47
N VAL A 137 -4.02 7.31 -10.48
CA VAL A 137 -4.47 7.31 -11.88
C VAL A 137 -4.63 5.88 -12.41
N VAL A 138 -3.75 4.95 -12.03
CA VAL A 138 -3.87 3.54 -12.41
C VAL A 138 -5.16 2.93 -11.86
N THR A 139 -5.46 3.15 -10.58
CA THR A 139 -6.67 2.64 -9.93
C THR A 139 -7.93 3.24 -10.56
N VAL A 140 -7.91 4.54 -10.86
CA VAL A 140 -9.01 5.23 -11.56
C VAL A 140 -9.19 4.69 -12.98
N SER A 141 -8.11 4.46 -13.72
CA SER A 141 -8.14 3.88 -15.08
C SER A 141 -8.81 2.50 -15.08
N MET A 142 -8.42 1.60 -14.17
CA MET A 142 -9.07 0.29 -14.06
C MET A 142 -10.55 0.43 -13.70
N THR A 143 -10.89 1.32 -12.77
CA THR A 143 -12.28 1.58 -12.37
C THR A 143 -13.12 2.07 -13.54
N ALA A 144 -12.63 3.03 -14.31
CA ALA A 144 -13.32 3.57 -15.48
C ALA A 144 -13.56 2.49 -16.55
N GLN A 145 -12.58 1.63 -16.80
CA GLN A 145 -12.71 0.51 -17.74
C GLN A 145 -13.75 -0.52 -17.29
N ILE A 146 -13.78 -0.85 -15.98
CA ILE A 146 -14.82 -1.73 -15.43
C ILE A 146 -16.20 -1.10 -15.65
N LEU A 147 -16.37 0.18 -15.29
CA LEU A 147 -17.64 0.88 -15.43
C LEU A 147 -18.11 0.93 -16.89
N PHE A 148 -17.22 1.21 -17.83
CA PHE A 148 -17.54 1.22 -19.27
C PHE A 148 -17.89 -0.16 -19.83
N GLN A 149 -17.50 -1.24 -19.17
CA GLN A 149 -17.85 -2.59 -19.61
C GLN A 149 -19.14 -3.10 -18.98
N VAL A 150 -19.53 -2.57 -17.82
CA VAL A 150 -20.77 -2.93 -17.12
C VAL A 150 -21.98 -2.18 -17.69
N TYR A 151 -21.78 -0.98 -18.23
CA TYR A 151 -22.80 -0.14 -18.86
C TYR A 151 -22.59 -0.05 -20.37
#